data_AF-A0A8C0ZUK8-F1
#
_entry.id   AF-A0A8C0ZUK8-F1
#
_cell.length_a   1.000
_cell.length_b   1.000
_cell.length_c   1.000
_cell.angle_alpha   90.00
_cell.angle_beta   90.00
_cell.angle_gamma   90.00
#
_symmetry.space_group_name_H-M   'P 1'
#
loop_
_entity.id
_entity.type
_entity.pdbx_description
1 polymer ?
#
loop_
_entity_poly.entity_id
_entity_poly.type
_entity_poly.pdbx_seq_one_letter_code
_entity_poly.pdbx_strand_id
1 'polypeptide(L)'
;MPGVKLTTQAYCKMLLHGAKYPHCAVNGLLVAEKQKPRKEHLPWAARHTLFVDCIPLFHGTLALAPMLEVALTLIDSWCKDNSYVIAGYYQANERVKDASPNQVAEKVASRIAEGFSDTALIMVDNTKFTMDCIAPTIHVYEHHENRWRCRDPHHDYCEDWPEAQRISASLLDSRSYETLVDFDNHLDDIRNDWTNPEINKAVLHLC
;
A
#
# COMPACT_ATOMS: atom_id res chain seq x y z
N MET A 1 -10.21 -18.88 -0.89
CA MET A 1 -9.38 -18.14 0.08
C MET A 1 -10.02 -16.78 0.27
N PRO A 2 -10.05 -16.25 1.50
CA PRO A 2 -10.44 -14.86 1.72
C PRO A 2 -9.62 -13.94 0.80
N GLY A 3 -10.27 -13.05 0.06
CA GLY A 3 -9.56 -12.14 -0.86
C GLY A 3 -9.00 -10.93 -0.12
N VAL A 4 -8.20 -10.10 -0.78
CA VAL A 4 -7.74 -8.83 -0.22
C VAL A 4 -8.44 -7.66 -0.90
N LYS A 5 -8.67 -6.58 -0.15
CA LYS A 5 -9.27 -5.33 -0.63
C LYS A 5 -8.48 -4.13 -0.11
N LEU A 6 -8.46 -3.04 -0.88
CA LEU A 6 -7.94 -1.74 -0.48
C LEU A 6 -9.09 -0.76 -0.31
N THR A 7 -9.03 0.02 0.77
CA THR A 7 -9.81 1.25 0.88
C THR A 7 -9.37 2.26 -0.18
N THR A 8 -10.27 3.21 -0.50
CA THR A 8 -9.94 4.42 -1.25
C THR A 8 -8.68 5.10 -0.72
N GLN A 9 -8.57 5.27 0.61
CA GLN A 9 -7.43 5.96 1.24
C GLN A 9 -6.10 5.25 0.95
N ALA A 10 -6.03 3.93 1.17
CA ALA A 10 -4.83 3.16 0.91
C ALA A 10 -4.41 3.22 -0.57
N TYR A 11 -5.39 3.13 -1.48
CA TYR A 11 -5.15 3.23 -2.92
C TYR A 11 -4.64 4.62 -3.33
N CYS A 12 -5.30 5.69 -2.88
CA CYS A 12 -4.93 7.07 -3.20
C CYS A 12 -3.50 7.39 -2.73
N LYS A 13 -3.14 7.08 -1.47
CA LYS A 13 -1.77 7.34 -0.98
C LYS A 13 -0.69 6.62 -1.78
N MET A 14 -0.95 5.36 -2.15
CA MET A 14 -0.03 4.58 -2.97
C MET A 14 0.17 5.23 -4.35
N LEU A 15 -0.90 5.69 -5.00
CA LEU A 15 -0.80 6.41 -6.27
C LEU A 15 -0.10 7.76 -6.13
N LEU A 16 -0.45 8.54 -5.11
CA LEU A 16 0.19 9.84 -4.87
C LEU A 16 1.69 9.68 -4.63
N HIS A 17 2.13 8.61 -3.96
CA HIS A 17 3.55 8.33 -3.78
C HIS A 17 4.27 8.09 -5.11
N GLY A 18 3.69 7.25 -5.97
CA GLY A 18 4.21 7.04 -7.33
C GLY A 18 4.22 8.33 -8.17
N ALA A 19 3.19 9.17 -8.04
CA ALA A 19 3.09 10.43 -8.77
C ALA A 19 4.12 11.47 -8.28
N LYS A 20 4.46 11.45 -6.99
CA LYS A 20 5.47 12.34 -6.40
C LYS A 20 6.88 12.08 -6.94
N TYR A 21 7.23 10.80 -7.15
CA TYR A 21 8.55 10.39 -7.64
C TYR A 21 8.47 9.54 -8.92
N PRO A 22 8.02 10.11 -10.05
CA PRO A 22 7.71 9.34 -11.26
C PRO A 22 8.94 8.75 -11.96
N HIS A 23 10.14 9.19 -11.57
CA HIS A 23 11.42 8.76 -12.15
C HIS A 23 12.18 7.76 -11.28
N CYS A 24 11.60 7.36 -10.13
CA CYS A 24 12.23 6.48 -9.16
C CYS A 24 11.36 5.27 -8.88
N ALA A 25 11.96 4.20 -8.38
CA ALA A 25 11.21 3.16 -7.69
C ALA A 25 10.67 3.72 -6.37
N VAL A 26 9.46 3.33 -5.97
CA VAL A 26 8.86 3.69 -4.69
C VAL A 26 8.34 2.45 -3.99
N ASN A 27 8.30 2.47 -2.66
CA ASN A 27 7.68 1.39 -1.88
C ASN A 27 6.96 1.89 -0.63
N GLY A 28 6.24 0.98 0.00
CA GLY A 28 5.70 1.23 1.32
C GLY A 28 4.93 0.05 1.89
N LEU A 29 4.27 0.30 3.02
CA LEU A 29 3.55 -0.70 3.79
C LEU A 29 2.04 -0.50 3.67
N LEU A 30 1.31 -1.61 3.66
CA LEU A 30 -0.14 -1.63 3.75
C LEU A 30 -0.51 -2.04 5.17
N VAL A 31 -1.50 -1.33 5.72
CA VAL A 31 -1.92 -1.48 7.10
C VAL A 31 -3.36 -1.96 7.14
N ALA A 32 -3.65 -2.93 8.00
CA ALA A 32 -5.00 -3.42 8.26
C ALA A 32 -5.41 -3.14 9.71
N GLU A 33 -6.71 -3.07 9.98
CA GLU A 33 -7.20 -3.09 11.36
C GLU A 33 -6.84 -4.41 12.04
N LYS A 34 -6.38 -4.32 13.29
CA LYS A 34 -6.15 -5.51 14.11
C LYS A 34 -7.49 -6.18 14.39
N GLN A 35 -7.74 -7.30 13.73
CA GLN A 35 -8.94 -8.08 13.99
C GLN A 35 -8.96 -8.53 15.46
N LYS A 36 -10.00 -8.15 16.20
CA LYS A 36 -10.27 -8.74 17.52
C LYS A 36 -10.51 -10.25 17.29
N PRO A 37 -9.98 -11.15 18.14
CA PRO A 37 -10.34 -12.56 18.08
C PRO A 37 -11.86 -12.68 18.22
N ARG A 38 -12.56 -12.96 17.12
CA ARG A 38 -14.02 -13.04 17.07
C ARG A 38 -14.46 -14.49 16.99
N LYS A 39 -15.48 -14.79 17.81
CA LYS A 39 -16.15 -16.10 17.96
C LYS A 39 -16.48 -16.73 16.60
N GLU A 40 -16.34 -18.04 16.53
CA GLU A 40 -16.29 -18.94 15.36
C GLU A 40 -17.52 -18.96 14.42
N HIS A 41 -18.44 -18.01 14.48
CA HIS A 41 -19.78 -18.12 13.86
C HIS A 41 -20.09 -17.14 12.72
N LEU A 42 -19.09 -16.52 12.06
CA LEU A 42 -19.35 -15.81 10.80
C LEU A 42 -19.12 -16.72 9.58
N PRO A 43 -20.02 -16.70 8.57
CA PRO A 43 -19.88 -17.49 7.35
C PRO A 43 -18.52 -17.31 6.68
N TRP A 44 -17.90 -18.43 6.30
CA TRP A 44 -16.57 -18.53 5.67
C TRP A 44 -16.43 -17.80 4.31
N ALA A 45 -17.55 -17.43 3.68
CA ALA A 45 -17.58 -16.99 2.28
C ALA A 45 -17.27 -15.51 2.02
N ALA A 46 -17.10 -14.67 3.06
CA ALA A 46 -16.94 -13.21 2.90
C ALA A 46 -15.85 -12.60 3.80
N ARG A 47 -14.87 -13.37 4.24
CA ARG A 47 -13.71 -12.79 4.92
C ARG A 47 -12.81 -12.22 3.83
N HIS A 48 -12.58 -10.91 3.85
CA HIS A 48 -11.54 -10.29 3.05
C HIS A 48 -10.64 -9.50 4.00
N THR A 49 -9.33 -9.56 3.78
CA THR A 49 -8.41 -8.66 4.48
C THR A 49 -8.54 -7.29 3.84
N LEU A 50 -8.93 -6.31 4.66
CA LEU A 50 -9.05 -4.93 4.22
C LEU A 50 -7.81 -4.14 4.60
N PHE A 51 -7.12 -3.60 3.60
CA PHE A 51 -6.05 -2.63 3.78
C PHE A 51 -6.66 -1.23 3.93
N VAL A 52 -6.64 -0.73 5.16
CA VAL A 52 -7.31 0.51 5.56
C VAL A 52 -6.43 1.74 5.39
N ASP A 53 -5.11 1.56 5.35
CA ASP A 53 -4.18 2.64 5.07
C ASP A 53 -2.91 2.14 4.37
N CYS A 54 -2.16 3.09 3.83
CA CYS A 54 -0.88 2.91 3.18
C CYS A 54 0.13 3.89 3.78
N ILE A 55 1.32 3.41 4.11
CA ILE A 55 2.44 4.23 4.61
C ILE A 55 3.54 4.23 3.54
N PRO A 56 3.73 5.35 2.82
CA PRO A 56 4.86 5.56 1.93
C PRO A 56 6.19 5.47 2.69
N LEU A 57 7.10 4.60 2.24
CA LEU A 57 8.39 4.41 2.88
C LEU A 57 9.49 5.18 2.15
N PHE A 58 9.96 4.64 1.03
CA PHE A 58 11.18 5.12 0.39
C PHE A 58 10.99 5.38 -1.09
N HIS A 59 11.86 6.23 -1.63
CA HIS A 59 11.96 6.51 -3.07
C HIS A 59 13.42 6.41 -3.54
N GLY A 60 13.62 5.87 -4.75
CA GLY A 60 14.94 5.65 -5.33
C GLY A 60 15.60 4.37 -4.84
N THR A 61 16.46 4.44 -3.81
CA THR A 61 17.27 3.28 -3.37
C THR A 61 16.56 2.46 -2.32
N LEU A 62 15.66 1.57 -2.76
CA LEU A 62 14.79 0.76 -1.88
C LEU A 62 15.51 -0.35 -1.08
N ALA A 63 16.78 -0.65 -1.39
CA ALA A 63 17.49 -1.84 -0.90
C ALA A 63 18.35 -1.59 0.37
N LEU A 64 18.09 -0.52 1.11
CA LEU A 64 18.87 -0.18 2.31
C LEU A 64 18.25 -0.82 3.55
N ALA A 65 18.71 -2.03 3.89
CA ALA A 65 18.20 -2.81 5.02
C ALA A 65 18.12 -2.03 6.37
N PRO A 66 19.11 -1.20 6.76
CA PRO A 66 19.04 -0.49 8.04
C PRO A 66 17.85 0.46 8.15
N MET A 67 17.55 1.22 7.09
CA MET A 67 16.45 2.19 7.12
C MET A 67 15.10 1.49 7.10
N LEU A 68 14.99 0.39 6.37
CA LEU A 68 13.79 -0.44 6.38
C LEU A 68 13.52 -1.06 7.76
N GLU A 69 14.55 -1.55 8.46
CA GLU A 69 14.40 -2.11 9.82
C GLU A 69 13.92 -1.06 10.82
N VAL A 70 14.46 0.16 10.73
CA VAL A 70 14.02 1.30 11.55
C VAL A 70 12.57 1.66 11.25
N ALA A 71 12.21 1.78 9.97
CA ALA A 71 10.85 2.10 9.56
C ALA A 71 9.84 1.04 10.04
N LEU A 72 10.13 -0.25 9.83
CA LEU A 72 9.28 -1.35 10.28
C LEU A 72 9.08 -1.32 11.79
N THR A 73 10.13 -1.05 12.57
CA THR A 73 10.04 -0.99 14.04
C THR A 73 9.17 0.17 14.52
N LEU A 74 9.37 1.36 13.94
CA LEU A 74 8.60 2.56 14.32
C LEU A 74 7.14 2.45 13.91
N ILE A 75 6.88 1.96 12.70
CA ILE A 75 5.51 1.77 12.18
C ILE A 75 4.79 0.66 12.94
N ASP A 76 5.47 -0.43 13.30
CA ASP A 76 4.87 -1.50 14.12
C ASP A 76 4.46 -0.99 15.52
N SER A 77 5.30 -0.15 16.14
CA SER A 77 4.95 0.51 17.41
C SER A 77 3.70 1.39 17.25
N TRP A 78 3.68 2.26 16.24
CA TRP A 78 2.52 3.12 15.96
C TRP A 78 1.27 2.30 15.66
N CYS A 79 1.39 1.20 14.89
CA CYS A 79 0.28 0.32 14.58
C CYS A 79 -0.32 -0.29 15.85
N LYS A 80 0.53 -0.76 16.78
CA LYS A 80 0.08 -1.34 18.05
C LYS A 80 -0.72 -0.34 18.89
N ASP A 81 -0.27 0.90 18.95
CA ASP A 81 -0.95 1.96 19.72
C ASP A 81 -2.29 2.37 19.09
N ASN A 82 -2.42 2.24 17.77
CA ASN A 82 -3.61 2.65 17.01
C ASN A 82 -4.52 1.47 16.60
N SER A 83 -4.34 0.27 17.18
CA SER A 83 -5.12 -0.93 16.85
C SER A 83 -5.02 -1.37 15.38
N TYR A 84 -3.87 -1.16 14.77
CA TYR A 84 -3.52 -1.60 13.43
C TYR A 84 -2.49 -2.73 13.44
N VAL A 85 -2.25 -3.32 12.27
CA VAL A 85 -1.18 -4.27 12.00
C VAL A 85 -0.64 -4.04 10.59
N ILE A 86 0.69 -4.18 10.42
CA ILE A 86 1.32 -4.22 9.10
C ILE A 86 0.87 -5.51 8.41
N ALA A 87 0.19 -5.37 7.27
CA ALA A 87 -0.51 -6.46 6.61
C ALA A 87 -0.10 -6.66 5.15
N GLY A 88 0.76 -5.79 4.61
CA GLY A 88 1.22 -5.92 3.24
C GLY A 88 2.36 -4.98 2.90
N TYR A 89 2.88 -5.15 1.71
CA TYR A 89 3.93 -4.32 1.13
C TYR A 89 3.55 -3.98 -0.30
N TYR A 90 3.82 -2.75 -0.74
CA TYR A 90 3.70 -2.37 -2.13
C TYR A 90 5.01 -1.85 -2.70
N GLN A 91 5.15 -1.96 -4.02
CA GLN A 91 6.27 -1.42 -4.76
C GLN A 91 5.86 -1.00 -6.17
N ALA A 92 6.37 0.15 -6.61
CA ALA A 92 6.43 0.51 -8.02
C ALA A 92 7.89 0.48 -8.47
N ASN A 93 8.18 -0.22 -9.56
CA ASN A 93 9.53 -0.28 -10.10
C ASN A 93 9.86 0.97 -10.92
N GLU A 94 11.15 1.31 -11.01
CA GLU A 94 11.62 2.45 -11.82
C GLU A 94 11.29 2.28 -13.32
N ARG A 95 11.36 1.03 -13.82
CA ARG A 95 11.09 0.74 -15.23
C ARG A 95 9.59 0.58 -15.46
N VAL A 96 9.03 1.48 -16.27
CA VAL A 96 7.58 1.54 -16.58
C VAL A 96 6.98 0.18 -16.99
N LYS A 97 7.70 -0.62 -17.77
CA LYS A 97 7.21 -1.91 -18.30
C LYS A 97 7.46 -3.12 -17.40
N ASP A 98 8.07 -2.92 -16.23
CA ASP A 98 8.41 -3.98 -15.30
C ASP A 98 7.55 -3.87 -14.04
N ALA A 99 6.46 -4.63 -13.99
CA ALA A 99 5.62 -4.73 -12.79
C ALA A 99 5.90 -6.01 -11.99
N SER A 100 7.04 -6.66 -12.21
CA SER A 100 7.39 -7.91 -11.50
C SER A 100 8.00 -7.62 -10.13
N PRO A 101 7.67 -8.42 -9.08
CA PRO A 101 8.36 -8.34 -7.81
C PRO A 101 9.85 -8.63 -7.95
N ASN A 102 10.69 -7.79 -7.34
CA ASN A 102 12.11 -8.08 -7.20
C ASN A 102 12.38 -8.83 -5.88
N GLN A 103 13.62 -9.30 -5.68
CA GLN A 103 13.99 -10.07 -4.50
C GLN A 103 13.79 -9.28 -3.18
N VAL A 104 13.93 -7.94 -3.22
CA VAL A 104 13.70 -7.10 -2.03
C VAL A 104 12.21 -7.16 -1.66
N ALA A 105 11.31 -6.91 -2.62
CA ALA A 105 9.88 -6.98 -2.42
C ALA A 105 9.43 -8.33 -1.84
N GLU A 106 9.91 -9.44 -2.42
CA GLU A 106 9.59 -10.78 -1.94
C GLU A 106 10.09 -11.03 -0.52
N LYS A 107 11.32 -10.61 -0.18
CA LYS A 107 11.90 -10.78 1.16
C LYS A 107 11.13 -10.00 2.22
N VAL A 108 10.79 -8.74 1.93
CA VAL A 108 10.06 -7.87 2.85
C VAL A 108 8.65 -8.41 3.07
N ALA A 109 7.95 -8.74 1.98
CA ALA A 109 6.62 -9.32 2.07
C ALA A 109 6.62 -10.66 2.81
N SER A 110 7.63 -11.52 2.59
CA SER A 110 7.77 -12.79 3.32
C SER A 110 8.01 -12.58 4.81
N ARG A 111 8.78 -11.55 5.19
CA ARG A 111 8.97 -11.19 6.61
C ARG A 111 7.68 -10.69 7.27
N ILE A 112 6.86 -9.93 6.55
CA ILE A 112 5.53 -9.51 7.03
C ILE A 112 4.61 -10.72 7.17
N ALA A 113 4.68 -11.66 6.22
CA ALA A 113 3.86 -12.89 6.23
C ALA A 113 4.13 -13.80 7.43
N GLU A 114 5.32 -13.74 8.05
CA GLU A 114 5.60 -14.44 9.32
C GLU A 114 4.75 -13.91 10.48
N GLY A 115 4.39 -12.62 10.46
CA GLY A 115 3.56 -11.97 11.48
C GLY A 115 2.08 -11.86 11.13
N PHE A 116 1.72 -11.94 9.84
CA PHE A 116 0.36 -11.78 9.35
C PHE A 116 0.08 -12.73 8.18
N SER A 117 -0.76 -13.76 8.38
CA SER A 117 -0.94 -14.85 7.40
C SER A 117 -1.53 -14.41 6.06
N ASP A 118 -2.39 -13.39 6.06
CA ASP A 118 -3.09 -12.92 4.87
C ASP A 118 -2.34 -11.76 4.19
N THR A 119 -1.01 -11.80 4.21
CA THR A 119 -0.15 -10.75 3.66
C THR A 119 -0.25 -10.68 2.14
N ALA A 120 -0.38 -9.46 1.62
CA ALA A 120 -0.32 -9.19 0.18
C ALA A 120 0.95 -8.42 -0.21
N LEU A 121 1.48 -8.76 -1.38
CA LEU A 121 2.51 -8.01 -2.08
C LEU A 121 1.88 -7.34 -3.29
N ILE A 122 1.88 -6.01 -3.33
CA ILE A 122 1.26 -5.25 -4.41
C ILE A 122 2.33 -4.62 -5.31
N MET A 123 2.25 -4.90 -6.61
CA MET A 123 3.08 -4.22 -7.60
C MET A 123 2.24 -3.19 -8.34
N VAL A 124 2.70 -1.93 -8.36
CA VAL A 124 2.06 -0.87 -9.13
C VAL A 124 2.52 -0.99 -10.59
N ASP A 125 1.55 -1.13 -11.48
CA ASP A 125 1.70 -1.16 -12.93
C ASP A 125 1.76 0.24 -13.51
N ASN A 126 2.98 0.74 -13.66
CA ASN A 126 3.26 2.05 -14.21
C ASN A 126 2.81 2.20 -15.67
N THR A 127 2.56 1.11 -16.41
CA THR A 127 2.02 1.20 -17.79
C THR A 127 0.56 1.67 -17.83
N LYS A 128 -0.18 1.45 -16.74
CA LYS A 128 -1.59 1.83 -16.60
C LYS A 128 -1.79 3.13 -15.83
N PHE A 129 -0.72 3.67 -15.23
CA PHE A 129 -0.80 4.90 -14.46
C PHE A 129 -1.10 6.09 -15.37
N THR A 130 -2.25 6.73 -15.15
CA THR A 130 -2.67 7.97 -15.81
C THR A 130 -3.29 8.92 -14.78
N MET A 131 -3.27 10.23 -15.07
CA MET A 131 -3.87 11.23 -14.19
C MET A 131 -5.39 11.03 -14.01
N ASP A 132 -6.06 10.47 -15.03
CA ASP A 132 -7.51 10.18 -15.00
C ASP A 132 -7.84 8.82 -14.35
N CYS A 133 -6.82 8.05 -13.92
CA CYS A 133 -6.95 6.74 -13.27
C CYS A 133 -7.93 5.78 -13.98
N ILE A 134 -7.84 5.68 -15.31
CA ILE A 134 -8.87 5.02 -16.15
C ILE A 134 -9.09 3.55 -15.78
N ALA A 135 -8.05 2.86 -15.31
CA ALA A 135 -8.09 1.46 -14.93
C ALA A 135 -7.26 1.21 -13.66
N PRO A 136 -7.54 0.13 -12.90
CA PRO A 136 -6.72 -0.26 -11.78
C PRO A 136 -5.27 -0.51 -12.22
N THR A 137 -4.35 0.10 -11.48
CA THR A 137 -2.92 0.12 -11.78
C THR A 137 -2.13 -0.84 -10.89
N ILE A 138 -2.75 -1.91 -10.38
CA ILE A 138 -2.10 -2.80 -9.41
C ILE A 138 -2.20 -4.27 -9.79
N HIS A 139 -1.14 -5.00 -9.47
CA HIS A 139 -1.06 -6.45 -9.49
C HIS A 139 -0.89 -6.93 -8.05
N VAL A 140 -1.74 -7.86 -7.63
CA VAL A 140 -1.70 -8.40 -6.26
C VAL A 140 -1.11 -9.80 -6.27
N TYR A 141 -0.09 -10.00 -5.46
CA TYR A 141 0.59 -11.26 -5.23
C TYR A 141 0.27 -11.76 -3.84
N GLU A 142 -0.03 -13.05 -3.74
CA GLU A 142 -0.23 -13.74 -2.47
C GLU A 142 0.80 -14.84 -2.27
N HIS A 143 1.10 -15.11 -1.01
CA HIS A 143 2.05 -16.14 -0.64
C HIS A 143 1.38 -17.52 -0.64
N HIS A 144 1.79 -18.40 -1.57
CA HIS A 144 1.28 -19.77 -1.68
C HIS A 144 2.42 -20.75 -1.93
N GLU A 145 2.58 -21.74 -1.04
CA GLU A 145 3.61 -22.79 -1.14
C GLU A 145 5.03 -22.22 -1.34
N ASN A 146 5.45 -21.29 -0.47
CA ASN A 146 6.76 -20.63 -0.50
C ASN A 146 7.04 -19.79 -1.76
N ARG A 147 6.02 -19.41 -2.52
CA ARG A 147 6.16 -18.54 -3.69
C ARG A 147 5.07 -17.48 -3.73
N TRP A 148 5.43 -16.30 -4.19
CA TRP A 148 4.49 -15.22 -4.49
C TRP A 148 3.85 -15.49 -5.86
N ARG A 149 2.52 -15.63 -5.90
CA ARG A 149 1.76 -15.86 -7.14
C ARG A 149 0.83 -14.68 -7.40
N CYS A 150 0.89 -14.14 -8.61
CA CYS A 150 -0.02 -13.09 -9.06
C CYS A 150 -1.45 -13.65 -9.11
N ARG A 151 -2.40 -12.93 -8.52
CA ARG A 151 -3.84 -13.18 -8.62
C ARG A 151 -4.37 -12.64 -9.96
N ASP A 152 -5.64 -12.90 -10.24
CA ASP A 152 -6.29 -12.44 -11.48
C ASP A 152 -6.26 -10.90 -11.58
N PRO A 153 -5.63 -10.31 -12.62
CA PRO A 153 -5.60 -8.87 -12.82
C PRO A 153 -6.98 -8.24 -13.09
N HIS A 154 -8.00 -9.05 -13.42
CA HIS A 154 -9.37 -8.59 -13.66
C HIS A 154 -10.21 -8.60 -12.38
N HIS A 155 -9.65 -9.04 -11.26
CA HIS A 155 -10.33 -8.93 -9.98
C HIS A 155 -10.32 -7.49 -9.50
N ASP A 156 -11.46 -7.02 -8.99
CA ASP A 156 -11.51 -5.72 -8.33
C ASP A 156 -10.86 -5.86 -6.94
N TYR A 157 -9.75 -5.16 -6.73
CA TYR A 157 -9.04 -5.13 -5.44
C TYR A 157 -9.39 -3.90 -4.61
N CYS A 158 -10.21 -2.96 -5.10
CA CYS A 158 -10.72 -1.85 -4.30
C CYS A 158 -12.06 -2.24 -3.67
N GLU A 159 -12.41 -1.64 -2.53
CA GLU A 159 -13.76 -1.79 -1.97
C GLU A 159 -14.82 -1.19 -2.89
N ASP A 160 -14.55 0.02 -3.40
CA ASP A 160 -15.33 0.73 -4.41
C ASP A 160 -14.37 1.33 -5.43
N TRP A 161 -14.18 0.65 -6.57
CA TRP A 161 -13.30 1.13 -7.63
C TRP A 161 -13.76 2.47 -8.24
N PRO A 162 -15.03 2.69 -8.63
CA PRO A 162 -15.50 3.98 -9.12
C PRO A 162 -15.21 5.15 -8.18
N GLU A 163 -15.39 4.96 -6.87
CA GLU A 163 -15.05 5.97 -5.87
C GLU A 163 -13.54 6.22 -5.81
N ALA A 164 -12.75 5.15 -5.68
CA ALA A 164 -11.29 5.23 -5.62
C ALA A 164 -10.69 5.90 -6.86
N GLN A 165 -11.22 5.61 -8.06
CA GLN A 165 -10.84 6.24 -9.31
C GLN A 165 -11.12 7.75 -9.29
N ARG A 166 -12.36 8.15 -8.96
CA ARG A 166 -12.77 9.56 -8.95
C ARG A 166 -11.94 10.38 -7.97
N ILE A 167 -11.74 9.87 -6.77
CA ILE A 167 -10.99 10.58 -5.71
C ILE A 167 -9.51 10.64 -6.05
N SER A 168 -8.92 9.55 -6.55
CA SER A 168 -7.52 9.55 -6.99
C SER A 168 -7.27 10.58 -8.09
N ALA A 169 -8.13 10.63 -9.11
CA ALA A 169 -8.02 11.61 -10.19
C ALA A 169 -8.11 13.06 -9.66
N SER A 170 -9.04 13.34 -8.73
CA SER A 170 -9.17 14.67 -8.11
C SER A 170 -7.94 15.07 -7.29
N LEU A 171 -7.35 14.13 -6.54
CA LEU A 171 -6.14 14.38 -5.76
C LEU A 171 -4.89 14.55 -6.65
N LEU A 172 -4.83 13.85 -7.78
CA LEU A 172 -3.77 14.01 -8.78
C LEU A 172 -3.88 15.35 -9.51
N ASP A 173 -5.07 15.75 -9.93
CA ASP A 173 -5.32 17.04 -10.60
C ASP A 173 -4.98 18.24 -9.70
N SER A 174 -5.37 18.15 -8.42
CA SER A 174 -5.02 19.15 -7.39
C SER A 174 -3.56 19.09 -6.92
N ARG A 175 -2.76 18.16 -7.46
CA ARG A 175 -1.35 17.95 -7.10
C ARG A 175 -1.10 17.68 -5.62
N SER A 176 -2.03 16.99 -4.97
CA SER A 176 -1.90 16.60 -3.56
C SER A 176 -0.63 15.78 -3.28
N TYR A 177 -0.07 15.12 -4.30
CA TYR A 177 1.20 14.39 -4.21
C TYR A 177 2.41 15.28 -3.85
N GLU A 178 2.38 16.59 -4.12
CA GLU A 178 3.46 17.52 -3.72
C GLU A 178 3.55 17.63 -2.19
N THR A 179 2.43 17.45 -1.48
CA THR A 179 2.33 17.54 -0.01
C THR A 179 2.41 16.18 0.71
N LEU A 180 2.38 15.07 -0.03
CA LEU A 180 2.53 13.74 0.54
C LEU A 180 3.92 13.59 1.16
N VAL A 181 3.99 13.07 2.37
CA VAL A 181 5.22 12.77 3.11
C VAL A 181 5.45 11.27 3.10
N ASP A 182 6.64 10.83 2.68
CA ASP A 182 7.11 9.47 2.88
C ASP A 182 8.09 9.39 4.07
N PHE A 183 8.55 8.19 4.37
CA PHE A 183 9.47 7.96 5.47
C PHE A 183 10.86 8.55 5.21
N ASP A 184 11.34 8.59 3.96
CA ASP A 184 12.58 9.31 3.61
C ASP A 184 12.48 10.80 3.99
N ASN A 185 11.38 11.48 3.63
CA ASN A 185 11.15 12.89 4.00
C ASN A 185 11.04 13.09 5.52
N HIS A 186 10.53 12.11 6.25
CA HIS A 186 10.49 12.13 7.71
C HIS A 186 11.89 11.96 8.33
N LEU A 187 12.74 11.12 7.74
CA LEU A 187 14.12 10.95 8.20
C LEU A 187 14.95 12.22 7.96
N ASP A 188 14.70 12.95 6.87
CA ASP A 188 15.30 14.26 6.60
C ASP A 188 14.81 15.33 7.58
N ASP A 189 13.51 15.33 7.91
CA ASP A 189 12.90 16.25 8.86
C ASP A 189 11.77 15.58 9.64
N ILE A 190 12.04 15.30 10.92
CA ILE A 190 11.13 14.60 11.84
C ILE A 190 9.80 15.31 12.09
N ARG A 191 9.67 16.58 11.67
CA ARG A 191 8.42 17.34 11.74
C ARG A 191 7.42 16.90 10.67
N ASN A 192 7.89 16.25 9.60
CA ASN A 192 7.04 15.73 8.54
C ASN A 192 6.32 14.46 9.03
N ASP A 193 4.99 14.44 8.95
CA ASP A 193 4.19 13.32 9.43
C ASP A 193 3.93 12.29 8.33
N TRP A 194 4.61 11.14 8.41
CA TRP A 194 4.48 10.03 7.46
C TRP A 194 3.11 9.33 7.49
N THR A 195 2.26 9.61 8.51
CA THR A 195 0.87 9.11 8.53
C THR A 195 -0.05 9.87 7.59
N ASN A 196 0.39 11.03 7.07
CA ASN A 196 -0.32 11.86 6.09
C ASN A 196 -1.77 12.23 6.50
N PRO A 197 -2.02 12.82 7.67
CA PRO A 197 -3.36 13.09 8.17
C PRO A 197 -4.15 14.08 7.30
N GLU A 198 -3.50 15.05 6.67
CA GLU A 198 -4.16 16.02 5.79
C GLU A 198 -4.65 15.37 4.49
N ILE A 199 -3.90 14.40 3.95
CA ILE A 199 -4.35 13.62 2.79
C ILE A 199 -5.52 12.72 3.19
N ASN A 200 -5.50 12.11 4.37
CA ASN A 200 -6.63 11.33 4.90
C ASN A 200 -7.91 12.17 4.99
N LYS A 201 -7.80 13.40 5.51
CA LYS A 201 -8.91 14.35 5.57
C LYS A 201 -9.42 14.74 4.18
N ALA A 202 -8.51 14.97 3.23
CA ALA A 202 -8.87 15.30 1.85
C ALA A 202 -9.63 14.16 1.16
N VAL A 203 -9.17 12.91 1.33
CA VAL A 203 -9.88 11.72 0.85
C VAL A 203 -11.29 11.67 1.46
N LEU A 204 -11.40 11.77 2.79
CA LEU A 204 -12.68 11.71 3.49
C LEU A 204 -13.66 12.81 3.07
N HIS A 205 -13.17 14.00 2.72
CA HIS A 205 -14.02 15.10 2.23
C HIS A 205 -14.53 14.86 0.81
N LEU A 206 -13.83 14.06 0.02
CA LEU A 206 -14.18 13.73 -1.36
C LEU A 206 -15.02 12.46 -1.50
N CYS A 207 -15.09 11.61 -0.46
CA CYS A 207 -15.99 10.46 -0.34
C CYS A 207 -17.46 10.93 -0.28
#